data_AF-A0A7S3RR27-F1
#
_entry.id   AF-A0A7S3RR27-F1
#
_cell.length_a   1.000
_cell.length_b   1.000
_cell.length_c   1.000
_cell.angle_alpha   90.00
_cell.angle_beta   90.00
_cell.angle_gamma   90.00
#
_symmetry.space_group_name_H-M   'P 1'
#
loop_
_entity.id
_entity.type
_entity.pdbx_description
1 polymer ?
#
loop_
_entity_poly.entity_id
_entity_poly.type
_entity_poly.pdbx_seq_one_letter_code
_entity_poly.pdbx_strand_id
1 'polypeptide(L)'
;MGWMLNVDLFLKVWDLVAQGGAFRSYDVTVKVDPDAMFIPIRLEINLQAAPPGSQPWYILNCGPFNSMQGPLEVLSRAAVESFTDVAQRTNLCYNTGLAWNKGEDMF
;
A
#
# COMPACT_ATOMS: atom_id res chain seq x y z
N MET A 1 -3.01 13.97 15.98
CA MET A 1 -3.62 12.68 15.57
C MET A 1 -4.32 12.88 14.23
N GLY A 2 -3.56 12.98 13.13
CA GLY A 2 -4.09 13.29 11.78
C GLY A 2 -4.03 12.11 10.79
N TRP A 3 -3.26 11.07 11.11
CA TRP A 3 -2.96 9.92 10.26
C TRP A 3 -4.16 9.02 9.95
N MET A 4 -5.26 9.14 10.70
CA MET A 4 -6.41 8.22 10.64
C MET A 4 -7.66 8.82 9.96
N LEU A 5 -7.59 10.09 9.53
CA LEU A 5 -8.73 10.80 8.94
C LEU A 5 -8.86 10.60 7.43
N ASN A 6 -7.85 10.04 6.76
CA ASN A 6 -7.76 9.99 5.31
C ASN A 6 -8.09 8.61 4.71
N VAL A 7 -8.41 7.60 5.54
CA VAL A 7 -8.62 6.22 5.08
C VAL A 7 -9.68 6.16 3.99
N ASP A 8 -10.84 6.76 4.19
CA ASP A 8 -11.92 6.73 3.19
C ASP A 8 -11.55 7.46 1.88
N LEU A 9 -10.67 8.47 1.94
CA LEU A 9 -10.16 9.15 0.77
C LEU A 9 -9.21 8.23 -0.01
N PHE A 10 -8.25 7.61 0.68
CA PHE A 10 -7.27 6.71 0.06
C PHE A 10 -7.93 5.47 -0.52
N LEU A 11 -8.97 4.92 0.13
CA LEU A 11 -9.73 3.79 -0.42
C LEU A 11 -10.39 4.12 -1.77
N LYS A 12 -10.92 5.34 -1.94
CA LYS A 12 -11.43 5.81 -3.24
C LYS A 12 -10.33 5.96 -4.28
N VAL A 13 -9.13 6.41 -3.88
CA VAL A 13 -7.98 6.46 -4.78
C VAL A 13 -7.59 5.05 -5.24
N TRP A 14 -7.56 4.09 -4.33
CA TRP A 14 -7.29 2.69 -4.67
C TRP A 14 -8.36 2.09 -5.60
N ASP A 15 -9.63 2.49 -5.48
CA ASP A 15 -10.67 2.10 -6.46
C ASP A 15 -10.36 2.64 -7.85
N LEU A 16 -9.85 3.87 -7.96
CA LEU A 16 -9.44 4.45 -9.24
C LEU A 16 -8.20 3.74 -9.81
N VAL A 17 -7.24 3.38 -8.95
CA VAL A 17 -6.06 2.57 -9.35
C VAL A 17 -6.50 1.21 -9.87
N ALA A 18 -7.45 0.56 -9.18
CA ALA A 18 -8.02 -0.72 -9.58
C ALA A 18 -8.71 -0.64 -10.96
N GLN A 19 -9.54 0.40 -11.15
CA GLN A 19 -10.25 0.66 -12.41
C GLN A 19 -9.31 0.96 -13.56
N GLY A 20 -8.26 1.76 -13.31
CA GLY A 20 -7.27 2.13 -14.31
C GLY A 20 -6.34 0.97 -14.69
N GLY A 21 -6.06 0.06 -13.76
CA GLY A 21 -5.33 -1.18 -14.02
C GLY A 21 -3.85 -1.02 -14.40
N ALA A 22 -3.33 0.20 -14.51
CA ALA A 22 -1.96 0.47 -14.95
C ALA A 22 -0.90 -0.26 -14.12
N PHE A 23 -1.16 -0.43 -12.81
CA PHE A 23 -0.28 -1.14 -11.88
C PHE A 23 0.00 -2.60 -12.30
N ARG A 24 -0.88 -3.23 -13.08
CA ARG A 24 -0.72 -4.64 -13.52
C ARG A 24 0.45 -4.84 -14.48
N SER A 25 0.91 -3.76 -15.12
CA SER A 25 2.05 -3.77 -16.04
C SER A 25 3.41 -3.59 -15.35
N TYR A 26 3.43 -3.38 -14.03
CA TYR A 26 4.64 -3.15 -13.24
C TYR A 26 4.75 -4.18 -12.13
N ASP A 27 5.96 -4.47 -11.65
CA ASP A 27 6.14 -5.42 -10.54
C ASP A 27 5.85 -4.78 -9.17
N VAL A 28 5.99 -3.46 -9.08
CA VAL A 28 5.90 -2.72 -7.82
C VAL A 28 5.13 -1.43 -8.05
N THR A 29 4.27 -1.11 -7.09
CA THR A 29 3.57 0.18 -6.96
C THR A 29 4.07 0.88 -5.70
N VAL A 30 4.29 2.19 -5.80
CA VAL A 30 4.73 3.02 -4.69
C VAL A 30 3.66 4.09 -4.44
N LYS A 31 3.04 4.07 -3.27
CA LYS A 31 2.27 5.20 -2.76
C LYS A 31 3.27 6.22 -2.22
N VAL A 32 3.09 7.49 -2.57
CA VAL A 32 3.99 8.58 -2.21
C VAL A 32 3.17 9.76 -1.72
N ASP A 33 3.53 10.31 -0.56
CA ASP A 33 2.93 11.53 -0.05
C ASP A 33 3.28 12.75 -0.94
N PRO A 34 2.36 13.71 -1.11
CA PRO A 34 2.56 14.85 -2.01
C PRO A 34 3.66 15.83 -1.54
N ASP A 35 4.05 15.78 -0.27
CA ASP A 35 5.15 16.58 0.29
C ASP A 35 6.50 15.83 0.30
N ALA A 36 6.53 14.60 -0.24
CA ALA A 36 7.72 13.77 -0.25
C ALA A 36 8.56 13.96 -1.53
N MET A 37 9.88 14.05 -1.36
CA MET A 37 10.81 13.93 -2.48
C MET A 37 11.13 12.45 -2.71
N PHE A 38 10.55 11.87 -3.76
CA PHE A 38 10.83 10.48 -4.16
C PHE A 38 11.97 10.41 -5.18
N ILE A 39 12.99 9.58 -4.89
CA ILE A 39 14.13 9.30 -5.76
C ILE A 39 14.06 7.81 -6.18
N PRO A 40 13.44 7.48 -7.34
CA PRO A 40 13.14 6.09 -7.72
C PRO A 40 14.36 5.18 -7.78
N ILE A 41 15.49 5.68 -8.29
CA ILE A 41 16.72 4.88 -8.42
C ILE A 41 17.23 4.34 -7.08
N ARG A 42 16.98 5.04 -5.96
CA ARG A 42 17.34 4.53 -4.63
C ARG A 42 16.47 3.34 -4.24
N LEU A 43 15.20 3.37 -4.60
CA LEU A 43 14.30 2.25 -4.33
C LEU A 43 14.71 1.02 -5.16
N GLU A 44 15.00 1.20 -6.45
CA GLU A 44 15.45 0.09 -7.33
C GLU A 44 16.67 -0.65 -6.77
N ILE A 45 17.65 0.09 -6.23
CA ILE A 45 18.84 -0.50 -5.59
C ILE A 45 18.44 -1.38 -4.39
N ASN A 46 17.46 -0.94 -3.59
CA ASN A 46 17.00 -1.70 -2.43
C ASN A 46 16.11 -2.90 -2.81
N LEU A 47 15.53 -2.89 -4.01
CA LEU A 47 14.64 -3.94 -4.49
C LEU A 47 15.34 -5.03 -5.31
N GLN A 48 16.68 -5.00 -5.46
CA GLN A 48 17.42 -5.99 -6.25
C GLN A 48 17.19 -7.44 -5.82
N ALA A 49 16.94 -7.66 -4.52
CA ALA A 49 16.66 -8.97 -3.94
C ALA A 49 15.17 -9.18 -3.59
N ALA A 50 14.29 -8.28 -4.05
CA ALA A 50 12.86 -8.40 -3.79
C ALA A 50 12.28 -9.62 -4.54
N PRO A 51 11.24 -10.28 -3.98
CA PRO A 51 10.54 -11.33 -4.70
C PRO A 51 9.87 -10.79 -5.98
N PRO A 52 9.52 -11.67 -6.93
CA PRO A 52 8.78 -11.27 -8.13
C PRO A 52 7.49 -10.51 -7.78
N GLY A 53 7.11 -9.53 -8.59
CA GLY A 53 5.87 -8.76 -8.36
C GLY A 53 4.59 -9.60 -8.42
N SER A 54 4.65 -10.81 -8.97
CA SER A 54 3.54 -11.78 -8.97
C SER A 54 3.33 -12.49 -7.62
N GLN A 55 4.21 -12.30 -6.64
CA GLN A 55 4.03 -12.81 -5.27
C GLN A 55 3.62 -11.66 -4.35
N PRO A 56 2.69 -11.86 -3.41
CA PRO A 56 2.25 -10.80 -2.52
C PRO A 56 3.34 -10.49 -1.49
N TRP A 57 3.89 -9.28 -1.56
CA TRP A 57 4.79 -8.70 -0.57
C TRP A 57 4.68 -7.17 -0.54
N TYR A 58 5.12 -6.59 0.58
CA TYR A 58 5.22 -5.16 0.84
C TYR A 58 6.35 -4.88 1.84
N ILE A 59 6.82 -3.64 1.93
CA ILE A 59 7.94 -3.28 2.83
C ILE A 59 7.41 -2.79 4.18
N LEU A 60 7.59 -3.62 5.21
CA LEU A 60 7.38 -3.20 6.59
C LEU A 60 8.56 -2.37 7.10
N ASN A 61 8.30 -1.11 7.43
CA ASN A 61 9.31 -0.21 7.99
C ASN A 61 8.98 0.23 9.44
N CYS A 62 7.83 -0.18 9.98
CA CYS A 62 7.47 0.07 11.37
C CYS A 62 7.23 -1.23 12.15
N GLY A 63 8.29 -1.75 12.76
CA GLY A 63 8.27 -2.99 13.54
C GLY A 63 7.24 -3.02 14.68
N PRO A 64 7.14 -1.98 15.56
CA PRO A 64 6.21 -2.00 16.69
C PRO A 64 4.74 -2.18 16.31
N PHE A 65 4.36 -1.76 15.11
CA PHE A 65 2.98 -1.85 14.62
C PHE A 65 2.81 -2.87 13.50
N ASN A 66 3.90 -3.55 13.10
CA ASN A 66 3.95 -4.44 11.94
C ASN A 66 3.25 -3.81 10.72
N SER A 67 3.62 -2.57 10.39
CA SER A 67 2.94 -1.73 9.40
C SER A 67 3.91 -0.99 8.49
N MET A 68 3.37 -0.48 7.39
CA MET A 68 4.01 0.53 6.54
C MET A 68 3.69 1.91 7.12
N GLN A 69 4.69 2.79 7.24
CA GLN A 69 4.51 4.11 7.83
C GLN A 69 5.37 5.15 7.11
N GLY A 70 4.88 6.39 7.09
CA GLY A 70 5.61 7.52 6.54
C GLY A 70 5.32 7.74 5.05
N PRO A 71 6.15 8.53 4.36
CA PRO A 71 5.76 9.14 3.10
C PRO A 71 5.82 8.22 1.87
N LEU A 72 6.25 6.97 2.05
CA LEU A 72 6.40 5.98 0.99
C LEU A 72 5.96 4.60 1.47
N GLU A 73 5.01 4.01 0.77
CA GLU A 73 4.58 2.62 0.93
C GLU A 73 4.80 1.86 -0.37
N VAL A 74 5.49 0.72 -0.27
CA VAL A 74 5.94 -0.06 -1.43
C VAL A 74 5.25 -1.40 -1.42
N LEU A 75 4.47 -1.67 -2.47
CA LEU A 75 3.66 -2.87 -2.61
C LEU A 75 3.97 -3.57 -3.93
N SER A 76 4.13 -4.89 -3.89
CA SER A 76 4.16 -5.72 -5.10
C SER A 76 2.84 -5.62 -5.88
N ARG A 77 2.87 -5.93 -7.18
CA ARG A 77 1.66 -6.02 -8.00
C ARG A 77 0.62 -6.95 -7.37
N ALA A 78 1.01 -8.16 -6.96
CA ALA A 78 0.09 -9.11 -6.34
C ALA A 78 -0.50 -8.61 -5.01
N ALA A 79 0.28 -7.85 -4.21
CA ALA A 79 -0.27 -7.19 -3.03
C ALA A 79 -1.30 -6.12 -3.39
N VAL A 80 -1.05 -5.32 -4.43
CA VAL A 80 -2.05 -4.35 -4.93
C VAL A 80 -3.28 -5.04 -5.51
N GLU A 81 -3.12 -6.18 -6.21
CA GLU A 81 -4.26 -6.97 -6.70
C GLU A 81 -5.14 -7.47 -5.56
N SER A 82 -4.53 -7.99 -4.49
CA SER A 82 -5.25 -8.40 -3.28
C SER A 82 -5.89 -7.21 -2.56
N PHE A 83 -5.18 -6.09 -2.44
CA PHE A 83 -5.71 -4.88 -1.81
C PHE A 83 -6.90 -4.29 -2.58
N THR A 84 -6.85 -4.30 -3.91
CA THR A 84 -7.90 -3.73 -4.76
C THR A 84 -9.12 -4.65 -4.92
N ASP A 85 -9.04 -5.90 -4.46
CA ASP A 85 -10.22 -6.77 -4.30
C ASP A 85 -11.07 -6.26 -3.13
N VAL A 86 -12.21 -5.64 -3.47
CA VAL A 86 -13.14 -5.02 -2.51
C VAL A 86 -13.57 -5.99 -1.41
N ALA A 87 -13.79 -7.27 -1.73
CA ALA A 87 -14.24 -8.26 -0.74
C ALA A 87 -13.13 -8.56 0.30
N GLN A 88 -11.88 -8.60 -0.16
CA GLN A 88 -10.72 -8.78 0.72
C GLN A 88 -10.45 -7.51 1.53
N ARG A 89 -10.52 -6.34 0.89
CA ARG A 89 -10.26 -5.04 1.49
C ARG A 89 -11.25 -4.67 2.59
N THR A 90 -12.55 -4.96 2.44
CA THR A 90 -13.55 -4.62 3.46
C THR A 90 -13.25 -5.29 4.81
N ASN A 91 -12.83 -6.55 4.81
CA ASN A 91 -12.50 -7.26 6.04
C ASN A 91 -11.20 -6.75 6.68
N LEU A 92 -10.24 -6.34 5.86
CA LEU A 92 -8.93 -5.87 6.31
C LEU A 92 -8.94 -4.42 6.81
N CYS A 93 -9.75 -3.54 6.21
CA CYS A 93 -9.76 -2.12 6.54
C CYS A 93 -10.81 -1.72 7.59
N TYR A 94 -11.98 -2.37 7.59
CA TYR A 94 -13.13 -1.97 8.41
C TYR A 94 -13.44 -2.93 9.57
N ASN A 95 -13.11 -4.22 9.46
CA ASN A 95 -13.47 -5.24 10.46
C ASN A 95 -12.27 -5.67 11.33
N THR A 96 -11.49 -4.71 11.82
CA THR A 96 -10.23 -5.00 12.55
C THR A 96 -10.41 -5.21 14.07
N GLY A 97 -11.62 -5.05 14.60
CA GLY A 97 -11.89 -5.10 16.05
C GLY A 97 -11.29 -3.92 16.84
N LEU A 98 -10.78 -2.91 16.13
CA LEU A 98 -10.19 -1.70 16.68
C LEU A 98 -11.18 -0.54 16.55
N ALA A 99 -11.03 0.49 17.39
CA ALA A 99 -11.93 1.64 17.42
C ALA A 99 -11.86 2.55 16.17
N TRP A 100 -11.02 2.21 15.17
CA TRP A 100 -10.71 3.06 14.02
C TRP A 100 -10.47 2.21 12.76
N ASN A 101 -10.84 2.75 11.60
CA ASN A 101 -10.56 2.13 10.30
C ASN A 101 -9.05 2.15 10.00
N LYS A 102 -8.57 1.13 9.31
CA LYS A 102 -7.18 0.99 8.90
C LYS A 102 -7.09 1.00 7.38
N GLY A 103 -6.19 1.80 6.83
CA GLY A 103 -5.91 1.82 5.38
C GLY A 103 -4.92 0.73 4.97
N GLU A 104 -4.36 0.90 3.78
CA GLU A 104 -3.28 0.11 3.22
C GLU A 104 -2.04 0.04 4.13
N ASP A 105 -1.82 1.03 4.98
CA ASP A 105 -0.65 1.10 5.88
C ASP A 105 -0.57 -0.09 6.85
N MET A 106 -1.70 -0.74 7.14
CA MET A 106 -1.80 -1.85 8.08
C MET A 106 -2.05 -3.21 7.39
N PHE A 107 -1.84 -3.27 6.07
CA PHE A 107 -1.96 -4.50 5.28
C PHE A 107 -0.86 -5.52 5.61
#